data_AF-A0A0F7M0C9-F1
#
_entry.id   AF-A0A0F7M0C9-F1
#
_cell.length_a   1.000
_cell.length_b   1.000
_cell.length_c   1.000
_cell.angle_alpha   90.00
_cell.angle_beta   90.00
_cell.angle_gamma   90.00
#
_symmetry.space_group_name_H-M   'P 1'
#
loop_
_entity.id
_entity.type
_entity.pdbx_description
1 polymer ?
#
loop_
_entity_poly.entity_id
_entity_poly.type
_entity_poly.pdbx_seq_one_letter_code
_entity_poly.pdbx_strand_id
1 'polypeptide(L)'
;MPVPDTVIEKIRSGAKDAWPEDKEMQTYTVKEELDAYRNFVALDYSGVSDEEKESLIQEAKESFDSWEERFSSIQDELEAIIGLKELSSRNHGSELFSQWLLEAQAENENYFQGQLEYLQNKVSSCEAIQRTRAEIDPLKNILIDIENIIGSECYNGNIQNYGSWGELESEGRSFRYPVKFYDGENEYKQKTVPRDIPAEQLISGYYPFGANELNIYRALHKVLKYLEAEHGLKLPKT
;
A
#
# COMPACT_ATOMS: atom_id res chain seq x y z
N MET A 1 11.59 -17.85 -35.21
CA MET A 1 10.63 -17.97 -36.34
C MET A 1 10.96 -16.88 -37.37
N PRO A 2 10.84 -17.13 -38.70
CA PRO A 2 11.00 -16.06 -39.68
C PRO A 2 9.88 -15.01 -39.51
N VAL A 3 10.23 -13.73 -39.62
CA VAL A 3 9.26 -12.61 -39.55
C VAL A 3 8.56 -12.52 -40.91
N PRO A 4 7.22 -12.47 -40.99
CA PRO A 4 6.50 -12.34 -42.26
C PRO A 4 6.87 -11.03 -42.98
N ASP A 5 6.99 -11.09 -44.31
CA ASP A 5 7.35 -9.92 -45.14
C ASP A 5 6.39 -8.74 -44.93
N THR A 6 5.11 -9.02 -44.73
CA THR A 6 4.08 -8.00 -44.45
C THR A 6 4.34 -7.24 -43.15
N VAL A 7 4.93 -7.89 -42.14
CA VAL A 7 5.31 -7.25 -40.87
C VAL A 7 6.58 -6.42 -41.06
N ILE A 8 7.56 -6.96 -41.80
CA ILE A 8 8.81 -6.24 -42.12
C ILE A 8 8.51 -4.95 -42.89
N GLU A 9 7.62 -4.99 -43.87
CA GLU A 9 7.21 -3.83 -44.66
C GLU A 9 6.55 -2.75 -43.80
N LYS A 10 5.64 -3.15 -42.90
CA LYS A 10 4.99 -2.21 -41.97
C LYS A 10 5.99 -1.55 -41.02
N ILE A 11 6.89 -2.33 -40.41
CA ILE A 11 7.93 -1.81 -39.52
C ILE A 11 8.83 -0.81 -40.27
N ARG A 12 9.27 -1.14 -41.49
CA ARG A 12 10.09 -0.25 -42.31
C ARG A 12 9.36 1.04 -42.68
N SER A 13 8.07 0.95 -43.02
CA SER A 13 7.26 2.14 -43.30
C SER A 13 7.16 3.03 -42.07
N GLY A 14 6.78 2.46 -40.92
CA GLY A 14 6.66 3.21 -39.67
C GLY A 14 7.96 3.87 -39.23
N ALA A 15 9.09 3.17 -39.34
CA ALA A 15 10.40 3.74 -39.02
C ALA A 15 10.77 4.92 -39.95
N LYS A 16 10.42 4.84 -41.24
CA LYS A 16 10.63 5.92 -42.20
C LYS A 16 9.72 7.12 -41.91
N ASP A 17 8.48 6.88 -41.50
CA ASP A 17 7.53 7.93 -41.18
C ASP A 17 7.92 8.66 -39.88
N ALA A 18 8.41 7.93 -38.88
CA ALA A 18 8.90 8.51 -37.63
C ALA A 18 10.23 9.26 -37.79
N TRP A 19 11.12 8.76 -38.66
CA TRP A 19 12.46 9.32 -38.86
C TRP A 19 12.79 9.58 -40.34
N PRO A 20 12.14 10.53 -41.03
CA PRO A 20 12.21 10.65 -42.50
C PRO A 20 13.62 10.79 -43.09
N GLU A 21 14.48 11.56 -42.43
CA GLU A 21 15.83 11.90 -42.93
C GLU A 21 16.97 11.21 -42.15
N ASP A 22 16.65 10.54 -41.04
CA ASP A 22 17.65 9.90 -40.18
C ASP A 22 17.71 8.39 -40.42
N LYS A 23 18.64 7.99 -41.30
CA LYS A 23 18.84 6.58 -41.68
C LYS A 23 19.38 5.71 -40.54
N GLU A 24 20.12 6.30 -39.61
CA GLU A 24 20.67 5.57 -38.47
C GLU A 24 19.52 5.22 -37.51
N MET A 25 18.68 6.20 -37.19
CA MET A 25 17.47 5.98 -36.39
C MET A 25 16.48 5.04 -37.06
N GLN A 26 16.27 5.13 -38.38
CA GLN A 26 15.45 4.15 -39.11
C GLN A 26 15.98 2.72 -38.93
N THR A 27 17.29 2.52 -39.07
CA THR A 27 17.91 1.19 -38.94
C THR A 27 17.79 0.66 -37.52
N TYR A 28 18.00 1.54 -36.54
CA TYR A 28 17.85 1.24 -35.12
C TYR A 28 16.41 0.81 -34.78
N THR A 29 15.41 1.63 -35.12
CA THR A 29 14.00 1.34 -34.86
C THR A 29 13.54 0.06 -35.57
N VAL A 30 13.93 -0.16 -36.83
CA VAL A 30 13.58 -1.41 -37.54
C VAL A 30 14.16 -2.62 -36.82
N LYS A 31 15.39 -2.53 -36.29
CA LYS A 31 16.00 -3.62 -35.55
C LYS A 31 15.25 -3.91 -34.25
N GLU A 32 14.97 -2.88 -33.45
CA GLU A 32 14.23 -3.03 -32.19
C GLU A 32 12.85 -3.64 -32.42
N GLU A 33 12.08 -3.12 -33.38
CA GLU A 33 10.74 -3.62 -33.69
C GLU A 33 10.73 -5.08 -34.20
N LEU A 34 11.75 -5.48 -34.97
CA LEU A 34 11.90 -6.86 -35.40
C LEU A 34 12.26 -7.80 -34.24
N ASP A 35 13.10 -7.35 -33.32
CA ASP A 35 13.46 -8.10 -32.12
C ASP A 35 12.25 -8.20 -31.18
N ALA A 36 11.51 -7.12 -30.98
CA ALA A 36 10.25 -7.09 -30.23
C ALA A 36 9.20 -8.04 -30.82
N TYR A 37 9.00 -8.03 -32.14
CA TYR A 37 8.09 -8.99 -32.80
C TYR A 37 8.50 -10.45 -32.57
N ARG A 38 9.80 -10.76 -32.63
CA ARG A 38 10.29 -12.11 -32.37
C ARG A 38 10.01 -12.54 -30.93
N ASN A 39 10.22 -11.63 -29.98
CA ASN A 39 9.95 -11.87 -28.57
C ASN A 39 8.44 -12.04 -28.32
N PHE A 40 7.60 -11.19 -28.92
CA PHE A 40 6.15 -11.30 -28.90
C PHE A 40 5.66 -12.68 -29.35
N VAL A 41 6.16 -13.19 -30.49
CA VAL A 41 5.78 -14.51 -30.99
C VAL A 41 6.30 -15.65 -30.09
N ALA A 42 7.41 -15.40 -29.37
CA ALA A 42 8.03 -16.37 -28.47
C ALA A 42 7.46 -16.35 -27.04
N LEU A 43 6.51 -15.45 -26.73
CA LEU A 43 5.87 -15.38 -25.42
C LEU A 43 5.21 -16.73 -25.06
N ASP A 44 5.33 -17.11 -23.79
CA ASP A 44 4.71 -18.32 -23.26
C ASP A 44 3.28 -18.03 -22.78
N TYR A 45 2.32 -18.52 -23.56
CA TYR A 45 0.89 -18.41 -23.25
C TYR A 45 0.33 -19.67 -22.57
N SER A 46 1.17 -20.62 -22.13
CA SER A 46 0.71 -21.88 -21.52
C SER A 46 -0.11 -21.67 -20.24
N GLY A 47 0.01 -20.50 -19.61
CA GLY A 47 -0.73 -20.11 -18.42
C GLY A 47 -2.14 -19.56 -18.67
N VAL A 48 -2.58 -19.34 -19.90
CA VAL A 48 -3.86 -18.70 -20.23
C VAL A 48 -4.70 -19.53 -21.19
N SER A 49 -6.01 -19.30 -21.23
CA SER A 49 -6.88 -19.91 -22.23
C SER A 49 -6.64 -19.30 -23.62
N ASP A 50 -7.12 -19.99 -24.66
CA ASP A 50 -7.03 -19.47 -26.03
C ASP A 50 -7.86 -18.18 -26.18
N GLU A 51 -9.02 -18.08 -25.51
CA GLU A 51 -9.85 -16.88 -25.51
C GLU A 51 -9.16 -15.69 -24.82
N GLU A 52 -8.54 -15.92 -23.66
CA GLU A 52 -7.78 -14.89 -22.92
C GLU A 52 -6.59 -14.39 -23.75
N LYS A 53 -5.86 -15.33 -24.37
CA LYS A 53 -4.76 -15.01 -25.28
C LYS A 53 -5.21 -14.16 -26.45
N GLU A 54 -6.32 -14.50 -27.09
CA GLU A 54 -6.85 -13.72 -28.21
C GLU A 54 -7.26 -12.31 -27.77
N SER A 55 -7.90 -12.19 -26.60
CA SER A 55 -8.27 -10.90 -26.01
C SER A 55 -7.05 -10.02 -25.75
N LEU A 56 -6.03 -10.54 -25.04
CA LEU A 56 -4.78 -9.81 -24.74
C LEU A 56 -4.07 -9.33 -26.01
N ILE A 57 -3.98 -10.19 -27.03
CA ILE A 57 -3.35 -9.85 -28.30
C ILE A 57 -4.16 -8.77 -29.03
N GLN A 58 -5.49 -8.82 -28.97
CA GLN A 58 -6.35 -7.85 -29.63
C GLN A 58 -6.27 -6.48 -28.95
N GLU A 59 -6.35 -6.45 -27.62
CA GLU A 59 -6.26 -5.22 -26.83
C GLU A 59 -4.91 -4.51 -27.01
N ALA A 60 -3.81 -5.26 -26.98
CA ALA A 60 -2.48 -4.71 -27.23
C ALA A 60 -2.36 -4.13 -28.65
N LYS A 61 -2.98 -4.76 -29.64
CA LYS A 61 -2.99 -4.25 -31.02
C LYS A 61 -3.78 -2.96 -31.17
N GLU A 62 -4.87 -2.80 -30.42
CA GLU A 62 -5.73 -1.61 -30.44
C GLU A 62 -5.12 -0.45 -29.66
N SER A 63 -4.38 -0.75 -28.59
CA SER A 63 -3.81 0.25 -27.68
C SER A 63 -2.44 0.75 -28.11
N PHE A 64 -1.66 -0.07 -28.81
CA PHE A 64 -0.27 0.23 -29.13
C PHE A 64 0.03 0.03 -30.61
N ASP A 65 0.80 0.95 -31.18
CA ASP A 65 1.21 0.91 -32.58
C ASP A 65 2.50 0.10 -32.78
N SER A 66 3.44 0.21 -31.83
CA SER A 66 4.75 -0.44 -31.87
C SER A 66 4.70 -1.90 -31.39
N TRP A 67 5.60 -2.75 -31.90
CA TRP A 67 5.74 -4.11 -31.40
C TRP A 67 6.39 -4.17 -30.04
N GLU A 68 7.25 -3.22 -29.69
CA GLU A 68 7.89 -3.13 -28.38
C GLU A 68 6.83 -2.92 -27.28
N GLU A 69 5.96 -1.94 -27.42
CA GLU A 69 4.90 -1.68 -26.43
C GLU A 69 3.90 -2.84 -26.35
N ARG A 70 3.53 -3.44 -27.49
CA ARG A 70 2.67 -4.64 -27.51
C ARG A 70 3.30 -5.82 -26.79
N PHE A 71 4.59 -6.04 -27.01
CA PHE A 71 5.34 -7.10 -26.35
C PHE A 71 5.40 -6.86 -24.84
N SER A 72 5.82 -5.67 -24.41
CA SER A 72 5.92 -5.31 -22.99
C SER A 72 4.57 -5.45 -22.29
N SER A 73 3.50 -4.90 -22.88
CA SER A 73 2.16 -4.96 -22.29
C SER A 73 1.68 -6.39 -22.08
N ILE A 74 1.80 -7.27 -23.09
CA ILE A 74 1.36 -8.67 -22.92
C ILE A 74 2.28 -9.42 -21.95
N GLN A 75 3.58 -9.13 -21.97
CA GLN A 75 4.50 -9.73 -21.00
C GLN A 75 4.08 -9.39 -19.57
N ASP A 76 3.80 -8.12 -19.27
CA ASP A 76 3.36 -7.67 -17.95
C ASP A 76 2.05 -8.36 -17.53
N GLU A 77 1.10 -8.52 -18.45
CA GLU A 77 -0.15 -9.23 -18.20
C GLU A 77 0.05 -10.73 -17.91
N LEU A 78 0.92 -11.41 -18.66
CA LEU A 78 1.25 -12.82 -18.40
C LEU A 78 1.95 -13.00 -17.05
N GLU A 79 2.87 -12.10 -16.70
CA GLU A 79 3.51 -12.07 -15.38
C GLU A 79 2.49 -11.82 -14.27
N ALA A 80 1.52 -10.92 -14.50
CA ALA A 80 0.45 -10.65 -13.57
C ALA A 80 -0.44 -11.88 -13.31
N ILE A 81 -0.77 -12.64 -14.36
CA ILE A 81 -1.54 -13.90 -14.24
C ILE A 81 -0.81 -14.94 -13.39
N ILE A 82 0.52 -15.07 -13.57
CA ILE A 82 1.34 -15.93 -12.71
C ILE A 82 1.27 -15.44 -11.27
N GLY A 83 1.46 -14.13 -11.05
CA GLY A 83 1.37 -13.51 -9.74
C GLY A 83 0.01 -13.72 -9.05
N LEU A 84 -1.10 -13.63 -9.79
CA LEU A 84 -2.45 -13.89 -9.29
C LEU A 84 -2.63 -15.34 -8.85
N LYS A 85 -2.12 -16.29 -9.61
CA LYS A 85 -2.16 -17.73 -9.25
C LYS A 85 -1.34 -18.00 -8.00
N GLU A 86 -0.14 -17.44 -7.91
CA GLU A 86 0.69 -17.58 -6.71
C GLU A 86 0.01 -16.96 -5.48
N LEU A 87 -0.52 -15.75 -5.60
CA LEU A 87 -1.19 -15.06 -4.50
C LEU A 87 -2.44 -15.82 -4.04
N SER A 88 -3.21 -16.36 -4.99
CA SER A 88 -4.39 -17.20 -4.72
C SER A 88 -4.00 -18.49 -4.02
N SER A 89 -2.89 -19.12 -4.40
CA SER A 89 -2.41 -20.34 -3.77
C SER A 89 -2.00 -20.11 -2.29
N ARG A 90 -1.37 -18.97 -2.00
CA ARG A 90 -0.95 -18.59 -0.63
C ARG A 90 -2.13 -18.28 0.28
N ASN A 91 -3.21 -17.74 -0.28
CA ASN A 91 -4.40 -17.33 0.46
C ASN A 91 -5.58 -18.30 0.28
N HIS A 92 -5.29 -19.54 -0.12
CA HIS A 92 -6.30 -20.55 -0.36
C HIS A 92 -7.17 -20.79 0.88
N GLY A 93 -8.49 -20.71 0.72
CA GLY A 93 -9.47 -20.90 1.79
C GLY A 93 -9.80 -19.64 2.59
N SER A 94 -9.18 -18.48 2.28
CA SER A 94 -9.60 -17.20 2.85
C SER A 94 -10.86 -16.69 2.14
N GLU A 95 -11.97 -16.60 2.88
CA GLU A 95 -13.23 -16.04 2.38
C GLU A 95 -13.06 -14.55 2.01
N LEU A 96 -12.34 -13.79 2.84
CA LEU A 96 -12.02 -12.39 2.59
C LEU A 96 -11.19 -12.21 1.31
N PHE A 97 -10.20 -13.07 1.07
CA PHE A 97 -9.41 -13.03 -0.15
C PHE A 97 -10.26 -13.36 -1.39
N SER A 98 -11.15 -14.35 -1.27
CA SER A 98 -12.09 -14.69 -2.34
C SER A 98 -13.00 -13.51 -2.70
N GLN A 99 -13.44 -12.74 -1.70
CA GLN A 99 -14.21 -11.52 -1.93
C GLN A 99 -13.37 -10.46 -2.67
N TRP A 100 -12.14 -10.19 -2.24
CA TRP A 100 -11.28 -9.22 -2.92
C TRP A 100 -10.95 -9.63 -4.35
N LEU A 101 -10.85 -10.93 -4.64
CA LEU A 101 -10.63 -11.42 -5.99
C LEU A 101 -11.81 -11.07 -6.91
N LEU A 102 -13.05 -11.22 -6.42
CA LEU A 102 -14.25 -10.83 -7.15
C LEU A 102 -14.32 -9.30 -7.35
N GLU A 103 -13.96 -8.52 -6.34
CA GLU A 103 -13.88 -7.05 -6.43
C GLU A 103 -12.83 -6.61 -7.47
N ALA A 104 -11.64 -7.21 -7.44
CA ALA A 104 -10.58 -6.93 -8.39
C ALA A 104 -11.01 -7.21 -9.83
N GLN A 105 -11.66 -8.35 -10.07
CA GLN A 105 -12.19 -8.75 -11.38
C GLN A 105 -13.28 -7.79 -11.88
N ALA A 106 -14.11 -7.26 -10.99
CA ALA A 106 -15.16 -6.32 -11.33
C ALA A 106 -14.63 -4.90 -11.65
N GLU A 107 -13.58 -4.46 -10.96
CA GLU A 107 -12.98 -3.14 -11.15
C GLU A 107 -11.99 -3.08 -12.33
N ASN A 108 -11.32 -4.20 -12.63
CA ASN A 108 -10.25 -4.29 -13.63
C ASN A 108 -10.54 -5.43 -14.62
N GLU A 109 -11.70 -5.37 -15.27
CA GLU A 109 -12.12 -6.36 -16.26
C GLU A 109 -11.07 -6.44 -17.39
N ASN A 110 -10.55 -7.65 -17.65
CA ASN A 110 -9.50 -7.95 -18.63
C ASN A 110 -8.12 -7.30 -18.40
N TYR A 111 -7.90 -6.62 -17.27
CA TYR A 111 -6.61 -6.05 -16.90
C TYR A 111 -6.01 -6.75 -15.67
N PHE A 112 -5.23 -7.81 -15.89
CA PHE A 112 -4.71 -8.67 -14.83
C PHE A 112 -3.66 -7.98 -13.98
N GLN A 113 -2.87 -7.07 -14.56
CA GLN A 113 -1.92 -6.26 -13.79
C GLN A 113 -2.64 -5.42 -12.73
N GLY A 114 -3.75 -4.76 -13.10
CA GLY A 114 -4.58 -4.01 -12.17
C GLY A 114 -5.21 -4.89 -11.09
N GLN A 115 -5.68 -6.08 -11.46
CA GLN A 115 -6.19 -7.06 -10.48
C GLN A 115 -5.12 -7.50 -9.48
N LEU A 116 -3.89 -7.77 -9.96
CA LEU A 116 -2.79 -8.18 -9.11
C LEU A 116 -2.39 -7.07 -8.14
N GLU A 117 -2.24 -5.84 -8.63
CA GLU A 117 -1.91 -4.67 -7.81
C GLU A 117 -2.96 -4.44 -6.72
N TYR A 118 -4.25 -4.50 -7.09
CA TYR A 118 -5.36 -4.38 -6.13
C TYR A 118 -5.23 -5.38 -4.98
N LEU A 119 -5.04 -6.67 -5.32
CA LEU A 119 -4.95 -7.73 -4.32
C LEU A 119 -3.69 -7.62 -3.46
N GLN A 120 -2.54 -7.30 -4.07
CA GLN A 120 -1.29 -7.09 -3.34
C GLN A 120 -1.43 -5.94 -2.33
N ASN A 121 -2.10 -4.85 -2.71
CA ASN A 121 -2.36 -3.72 -1.81
C ASN A 121 -3.27 -4.11 -0.64
N LYS A 122 -4.34 -4.88 -0.89
CA LYS A 122 -5.23 -5.39 0.18
C LYS A 122 -4.50 -6.34 1.14
N VAL A 123 -3.74 -7.30 0.60
CA VAL A 123 -2.94 -8.26 1.39
C VAL A 123 -1.91 -7.51 2.22
N SER A 124 -1.14 -6.60 1.61
CA SER A 124 -0.13 -5.82 2.31
C SER A 124 -0.71 -4.98 3.45
N SER A 125 -1.90 -4.39 3.22
CA SER A 125 -2.62 -3.64 4.24
C SER A 125 -3.07 -4.54 5.41
N CYS A 126 -3.60 -5.72 5.10
CA CYS A 126 -4.01 -6.70 6.12
C CYS A 126 -2.81 -7.17 6.95
N GLU A 127 -1.69 -7.50 6.31
CA GLU A 127 -0.46 -7.89 7.00
C GLU A 127 0.10 -6.77 7.88
N ALA A 128 0.03 -5.51 7.43
CA ALA A 128 0.46 -4.37 8.23
C ALA A 128 -0.41 -4.20 9.48
N ILE A 129 -1.73 -4.39 9.37
CA ILE A 129 -2.65 -4.39 10.52
C ILE A 129 -2.33 -5.54 11.46
N GLN A 130 -2.13 -6.76 10.95
CA GLN A 130 -1.78 -7.92 11.76
C GLN A 130 -0.47 -7.73 12.51
N ARG A 131 0.57 -7.17 11.86
CA ARG A 131 1.84 -6.82 12.50
C ARG A 131 1.64 -5.79 13.61
N THR A 132 0.85 -4.76 13.35
CA THR A 132 0.53 -3.72 14.36
C THR A 132 -0.18 -4.34 15.56
N ARG A 133 -1.17 -5.20 15.32
CA ARG A 133 -1.90 -5.90 16.39
C ARG A 133 -0.96 -6.78 17.21
N ALA A 134 -0.13 -7.60 16.56
CA ALA A 134 0.82 -8.46 17.24
C ALA A 134 1.82 -7.69 18.12
N GLU A 135 2.22 -6.48 17.71
CA GLU A 135 3.14 -5.65 18.49
C GLU A 135 2.44 -4.87 19.61
N ILE A 136 1.26 -4.33 19.35
CA ILE A 136 0.59 -3.35 20.23
C ILE A 136 -0.39 -4.01 21.19
N ASP A 137 -1.09 -5.09 20.81
CA ASP A 137 -2.08 -5.74 21.68
C ASP A 137 -1.52 -6.16 23.06
N PRO A 138 -0.30 -6.73 23.18
CA PRO A 138 0.28 -7.05 24.49
C PRO A 138 0.50 -5.80 25.35
N LEU A 139 0.74 -4.65 24.73
CA LEU A 139 1.09 -3.38 25.39
C LEU A 139 -0.12 -2.46 25.56
N LYS A 140 -1.27 -2.78 24.94
CA LYS A 140 -2.45 -1.92 24.82
C LYS A 140 -2.88 -1.30 26.14
N ASN A 141 -3.04 -2.11 27.18
CA ASN A 141 -3.48 -1.62 28.49
C ASN A 141 -2.45 -0.70 29.14
N ILE A 142 -1.16 -1.02 29.03
CA ILE A 142 -0.07 -0.20 29.56
C ILE A 142 -0.05 1.15 28.85
N LEU A 143 -0.19 1.16 27.53
CA LEU A 143 -0.22 2.37 26.72
C LEU A 143 -1.39 3.28 27.11
N ILE A 144 -2.59 2.72 27.26
CA ILE A 144 -3.78 3.46 27.70
C ILE A 144 -3.57 4.02 29.11
N ASP A 145 -3.00 3.25 30.02
CA ASP A 145 -2.78 3.68 31.40
C ASP A 145 -1.74 4.81 31.49
N ILE A 146 -0.64 4.73 30.72
CA ILE A 146 0.37 5.80 30.66
C ILE A 146 -0.19 7.05 29.98
N GLU A 147 -0.94 6.91 28.89
CA GLU A 147 -1.61 8.06 28.26
C GLU A 147 -2.60 8.70 29.23
N ASN A 148 -3.36 7.92 29.99
CA ASN A 148 -4.30 8.46 30.95
C ASN A 148 -3.59 9.25 32.07
N ILE A 149 -2.41 8.82 32.51
CA ILE A 149 -1.57 9.58 33.45
C ILE A 149 -1.16 10.92 32.81
N ILE A 150 -0.57 10.88 31.60
CA ILE A 150 -0.06 12.08 30.92
C ILE A 150 -1.18 13.06 30.53
N GLY A 151 -2.25 12.54 29.95
CA GLY A 151 -3.39 13.34 29.51
C GLY A 151 -4.09 14.02 30.67
N SER A 152 -4.03 13.45 31.88
CA SER A 152 -4.55 14.03 33.12
C SER A 152 -3.64 15.10 33.72
N GLU A 153 -2.47 15.37 33.14
CA GLU A 153 -1.55 16.44 33.53
C GLU A 153 -1.62 17.65 32.57
N CYS A 154 -2.75 17.82 31.88
CA CYS A 154 -3.01 18.98 31.02
C CYS A 154 -3.70 20.12 31.79
N TYR A 155 -3.25 21.36 31.58
CA TYR A 155 -3.70 22.55 32.30
C TYR A 155 -4.11 23.68 31.38
N ASN A 156 -5.10 24.45 31.80
CA ASN A 156 -5.57 25.60 31.01
C ASN A 156 -4.64 26.77 31.30
N GLY A 157 -3.91 27.23 30.29
CA GLY A 157 -2.98 28.37 30.41
C GLY A 157 -3.66 29.69 30.80
N ASN A 158 -4.98 29.81 30.66
CA ASN A 158 -5.74 30.98 31.10
C ASN A 158 -6.10 30.95 32.61
N ILE A 159 -5.72 29.90 33.32
CA ILE A 159 -5.86 29.77 34.77
C ILE A 159 -4.48 29.96 35.41
N GLN A 160 -4.41 30.65 36.55
CA GLN A 160 -3.17 30.79 37.30
C GLN A 160 -2.75 29.43 37.88
N ASN A 161 -1.93 28.67 37.15
CA ASN A 161 -1.44 27.36 37.59
C ASN A 161 -0.14 27.45 38.40
N TYR A 162 0.45 28.63 38.49
CA TYR A 162 1.72 28.87 39.17
C TYR A 162 1.56 29.91 40.28
N GLY A 163 2.09 29.59 41.45
CA GLY A 163 2.21 30.52 42.58
C GLY A 163 3.25 31.61 42.30
N SER A 164 3.31 32.61 43.17
CA SER A 164 4.24 33.77 43.03
C SER A 164 5.72 33.39 42.97
N TRP A 165 6.08 32.15 43.33
CA TRP A 165 7.44 31.61 43.30
C TRP A 165 7.67 30.57 42.19
N GLY A 166 6.73 30.42 41.26
CA GLY A 166 6.82 29.43 40.18
C GLY A 166 6.50 27.99 40.59
N GLU A 167 6.01 27.79 41.81
CA GLU A 167 5.49 26.49 42.27
C GLU A 167 4.20 26.14 41.51
N LEU A 168 4.09 24.89 41.08
CA LEU A 168 2.92 24.38 40.38
C LEU A 168 1.77 24.19 41.39
N GLU A 169 0.84 25.15 41.43
CA GLU A 169 -0.38 25.13 42.27
C GLU A 169 -1.60 24.64 41.45
N SER A 170 -1.38 23.61 40.65
CA SER A 170 -2.35 23.14 39.65
C SER A 170 -3.22 21.98 40.13
N GLU A 171 -3.03 21.54 41.38
CA GLU A 171 -3.77 20.43 41.98
C GLU A 171 -5.29 20.67 41.93
N GLY A 172 -6.03 19.72 41.35
CA GLY A 172 -7.48 19.82 41.13
C GLY A 172 -7.91 20.70 39.95
N ARG A 173 -6.97 21.30 39.21
CA ARG A 173 -7.22 22.14 38.02
C ARG A 173 -6.82 21.48 36.71
N SER A 174 -6.31 20.25 36.79
CA SER A 174 -6.00 19.46 35.62
C SER A 174 -7.29 19.03 34.91
N PHE A 175 -7.22 18.94 33.60
CA PHE A 175 -8.29 18.38 32.79
C PHE A 175 -7.69 17.38 31.82
N ARG A 176 -8.43 16.30 31.53
CA ARG A 176 -7.96 15.37 30.51
C ARG A 176 -8.10 15.95 29.12
N TYR A 177 -6.98 16.09 28.42
CA TYR A 177 -6.99 16.49 27.02
C TYR A 177 -7.56 15.35 26.16
N PRO A 178 -8.55 15.61 25.29
CA PRO A 178 -9.16 14.56 24.49
C PRO A 178 -8.16 14.07 23.44
N VAL A 179 -8.06 12.75 23.30
CA VAL A 179 -7.32 12.12 22.20
C VAL A 179 -8.23 12.04 20.99
N LYS A 180 -7.69 12.37 19.81
CA LYS A 180 -8.31 12.08 18.52
C LYS A 180 -7.81 10.76 17.97
N PHE A 181 -8.70 9.99 17.37
CA PHE A 181 -8.41 8.71 16.73
C PHE A 181 -8.96 8.70 15.31
N TYR A 182 -8.43 7.79 14.49
CA TYR A 182 -8.91 7.50 13.15
C TYR A 182 -9.37 6.03 13.08
N ASP A 183 -10.61 5.78 12.67
CA ASP A 183 -11.18 4.42 12.54
C ASP A 183 -11.00 3.77 11.16
N GLY A 184 -10.35 4.47 10.21
CA GLY A 184 -10.25 4.06 8.82
C GLY A 184 -11.14 4.87 7.88
N GLU A 185 -12.15 5.56 8.40
CA GLU A 185 -13.04 6.41 7.62
C GLU A 185 -13.13 7.82 8.20
N ASN A 186 -13.27 7.93 9.52
CA ASN A 186 -13.57 9.18 10.22
C ASN A 186 -12.63 9.42 11.40
N GLU A 187 -12.46 10.71 11.71
CA GLU A 187 -11.84 11.12 12.97
C GLU A 187 -12.90 11.26 14.07
N TYR A 188 -12.58 10.78 15.26
CA TYR A 188 -13.40 11.01 16.45
C TYR A 188 -12.55 11.30 17.66
N LYS A 189 -13.15 11.94 18.68
CA LYS A 189 -12.44 12.32 19.91
C LYS A 189 -12.95 11.54 21.10
N GLN A 190 -12.04 11.12 21.98
CA GLN A 190 -12.40 10.52 23.24
C GLN A 190 -11.59 11.11 24.39
N LYS A 191 -12.31 11.37 25.49
CA LYS A 191 -11.68 11.69 26.79
C LYS A 191 -11.44 10.46 27.63
N THR A 192 -12.02 9.32 27.30
CA THR A 192 -11.78 8.04 27.98
C THR A 192 -11.65 6.99 26.90
N VAL A 193 -10.46 6.42 26.81
CA VAL A 193 -10.11 5.42 25.79
C VAL A 193 -10.52 4.05 26.31
N PRO A 194 -11.40 3.32 25.62
CA PRO A 194 -11.88 2.04 26.09
C PRO A 194 -10.80 0.97 25.84
N ARG A 195 -10.77 -0.07 26.69
CA ARG A 195 -9.71 -1.10 26.63
C ARG A 195 -9.89 -2.10 25.49
N ASP A 196 -11.08 -2.17 24.91
CA ASP A 196 -11.43 -3.01 23.76
C ASP A 196 -11.09 -2.34 22.41
N ILE A 197 -10.56 -1.12 22.41
CA ILE A 197 -10.11 -0.44 21.19
C ILE A 197 -9.13 -1.33 20.39
N PRO A 198 -9.30 -1.45 19.05
CA PRO A 198 -8.34 -2.13 18.20
C PRO A 198 -6.96 -1.49 18.25
N ALA A 199 -5.90 -2.30 18.19
CA ALA A 199 -4.52 -1.82 18.28
C ALA A 199 -4.15 -0.84 17.15
N GLU A 200 -4.59 -1.11 15.92
CA GLU A 200 -4.39 -0.24 14.76
C GLU A 200 -5.08 1.12 14.91
N GLN A 201 -6.19 1.16 15.64
CA GLN A 201 -6.89 2.40 15.94
C GLN A 201 -6.22 3.14 17.09
N LEU A 202 -5.82 2.43 18.15
CA LEU A 202 -5.13 3.00 19.29
C LEU A 202 -3.85 3.74 18.87
N ILE A 203 -3.04 3.11 18.02
CA ILE A 203 -1.75 3.67 17.59
C ILE A 203 -1.90 4.92 16.71
N SER A 204 -3.08 5.15 16.13
CA SER A 204 -3.43 6.40 15.42
C SER A 204 -3.67 7.58 16.36
N GLY A 205 -3.83 7.33 17.66
CA GLY A 205 -4.29 8.33 18.60
C GLY A 205 -3.30 9.50 18.79
N TYR A 206 -3.81 10.73 18.68
CA TYR A 206 -3.03 11.94 18.79
C TYR A 206 -3.72 13.06 19.58
N TYR A 207 -2.94 13.96 20.19
CA TYR A 207 -3.43 15.22 20.74
C TYR A 207 -3.32 16.34 19.71
N PRO A 208 -4.43 17.02 19.35
CA PRO A 208 -4.38 18.20 18.50
C PRO A 208 -3.94 19.43 19.30
N PHE A 209 -2.89 20.12 18.84
CA PHE A 209 -2.37 21.37 19.41
C PHE A 209 -2.38 22.48 18.35
N GLY A 210 -3.55 23.07 18.11
CA GLY A 210 -3.73 24.04 17.03
C GLY A 210 -3.52 23.39 15.67
N ALA A 211 -2.47 23.80 14.94
CA ALA A 211 -2.07 23.20 13.67
C ALA A 211 -1.10 22.01 13.81
N ASN A 212 -0.63 21.73 15.03
CA ASN A 212 0.31 20.65 15.31
C ASN A 212 -0.38 19.45 15.95
N GLU A 213 0.22 18.27 15.86
CA GLU A 213 -0.32 17.03 16.41
C GLU A 213 0.77 16.25 17.15
N LEU A 214 0.44 15.77 18.35
CA LEU A 214 1.31 14.86 19.10
C LEU A 214 0.73 13.45 19.04
N ASN A 215 1.39 12.56 18.28
CA ASN A 215 1.04 11.14 18.19
C ASN A 215 1.38 10.40 19.49
N ILE A 216 0.55 10.58 20.52
CA ILE A 216 0.84 10.19 21.90
C ILE A 216 1.11 8.68 22.02
N TYR A 217 0.28 7.83 21.43
CA TYR A 217 0.45 6.38 21.55
C TYR A 217 1.71 5.86 20.83
N ARG A 218 2.06 6.43 19.68
CA ARG A 218 3.32 6.12 18.99
C ARG A 218 4.53 6.56 19.80
N ALA A 219 4.47 7.73 20.42
CA ALA A 219 5.54 8.23 21.28
C ALA A 219 5.74 7.31 22.50
N LEU A 220 4.64 6.94 23.16
CA LEU A 220 4.68 6.03 24.32
C LEU A 220 5.20 4.65 23.96
N HIS A 221 4.78 4.10 22.82
CA HIS A 221 5.31 2.84 22.34
C HIS A 221 6.83 2.90 22.13
N LYS A 222 7.36 3.98 21.53
CA LYS A 222 8.81 4.18 21.38
C LYS A 222 9.52 4.30 22.74
N VAL A 223 8.93 5.01 23.71
CA VAL A 223 9.47 5.10 25.07
C VAL A 223 9.55 3.72 25.72
N LEU A 224 8.50 2.92 25.64
CA LEU A 224 8.50 1.56 26.18
C LEU A 224 9.58 0.69 25.54
N LYS A 225 9.73 0.73 24.22
CA LYS A 225 10.79 0.00 23.50
C LYS A 225 12.19 0.45 23.89
N TYR A 226 12.39 1.75 24.05
CA TYR A 226 13.65 2.31 24.55
C TYR A 226 13.96 1.83 25.97
N LEU A 227 12.97 1.83 26.88
CA LEU A 227 13.14 1.34 28.24
C LEU A 227 13.40 -0.18 28.29
N GLU A 228 12.79 -0.97 27.39
CA GLU A 228 13.10 -2.40 27.26
C GLU A 228 14.56 -2.61 26.81
N ALA A 229 15.01 -1.88 25.78
CA ALA A 229 16.32 -2.04 25.19
C ALA A 229 17.47 -1.52 26.08
N GLU A 230 17.34 -0.30 26.61
CA GLU A 230 18.44 0.41 27.29
C GLU A 230 18.39 0.27 28.81
N HIS A 231 17.21 -0.02 29.37
CA HIS A 231 17.00 -0.05 30.81
C HIS A 231 16.49 -1.40 31.34
N GLY A 232 16.36 -2.42 30.46
CA GLY A 232 15.97 -3.78 30.84
C GLY A 232 14.53 -3.91 31.35
N LEU A 233 13.66 -2.97 31.00
CA LEU A 233 12.23 -3.04 31.35
C LEU A 233 11.61 -4.28 30.69
N LYS A 234 11.01 -5.17 31.50
CA LYS A 234 10.32 -6.35 30.99
C LYS A 234 8.92 -5.99 30.53
N LEU A 235 8.70 -5.98 29.22
CA LEU A 235 7.40 -5.77 28.63
C LEU A 235 6.67 -7.10 28.39
N PRO A 236 5.33 -7.11 28.46
CA PRO A 236 4.53 -8.26 28.04
C PRO A 236 4.77 -8.55 26.55
N LYS A 237 4.88 -9.84 26.22
CA LYS A 237 5.05 -10.35 24.85
C LYS A 237 3.92 -11.31 24.53
N THR A 238 3.59 -11.38 23.24
CA THR A 238 2.63 -12.33 22.66
C THR A 238 3.13 -13.77 22.81
#